data_AF-A0A533XFW0-F1
#
_entry.id   AF-A0A533XFW0-F1
#
_cell.length_a   1.000
_cell.length_b   1.000
_cell.length_c   1.000
_cell.angle_alpha   90.00
_cell.angle_beta   90.00
_cell.angle_gamma   90.00
#
_symmetry.space_group_name_H-M   'P 1'
#
loop_
_entity.id
_entity.type
_entity.pdbx_description
1 polymer ?
#
loop_
_entity_poly.entity_id
_entity_poly.type
_entity_poly.pdbx_seq_one_letter_code
_entity_poly.pdbx_strand_id
1 'polypeptide(L)'
;VSGLVYYISPPRGLDHTLGDPIHSVVYVLYLVTLAVLFARIWVEIGGLNPKAVAKNLMGADVQVPGFRRSGLSIEQVLNRYIPPITIIGGIIIGLIASVSDLFGVFGSGIGILLMVDIVLQYYQMLVKEQIEEVSPRLAGILGQA
;
A
#
# COMPACT_ATOMS: atom_id res chain seq x y z
N VAL A 1 -15.08 0.32 28.67
CA VAL A 1 -13.91 -0.59 28.75
C VAL A 1 -12.78 0.20 29.38
N SER A 2 -12.21 -0.22 30.52
CA SER A 2 -11.13 0.50 31.21
C SER A 2 -9.78 -0.23 31.06
N GLY A 3 -8.69 0.51 30.87
CA GLY A 3 -7.31 0.02 30.76
C GLY A 3 -6.59 0.50 29.48
N LEU A 4 -5.38 -0.01 29.20
CA LEU A 4 -4.63 0.25 27.94
C LEU A 4 -5.46 -0.06 26.68
N VAL A 5 -6.40 -1.01 26.79
CA VAL A 5 -7.36 -1.39 25.74
C VAL A 5 -8.27 -0.23 25.35
N TYR A 6 -8.57 0.70 26.27
CA TYR A 6 -9.32 1.91 25.95
C TYR A 6 -8.58 2.67 24.83
N TYR A 7 -7.28 2.96 25.00
CA TYR A 7 -6.49 3.76 24.05
C TYR A 7 -6.29 3.11 22.67
N ILE A 8 -6.47 1.79 22.58
CA ILE A 8 -6.33 1.03 21.33
C ILE A 8 -7.69 0.91 20.61
N SER A 9 -8.79 1.03 21.35
CA SER A 9 -10.14 0.93 20.78
C SER A 9 -10.55 2.23 20.07
N PRO A 10 -11.04 2.15 18.81
CA PRO A 10 -11.49 3.34 18.09
C PRO A 10 -12.66 3.99 18.84
N PRO A 11 -12.59 5.31 19.13
CA PRO A 11 -13.77 6.05 19.55
C PRO A 11 -14.71 6.13 18.34
N ARG A 12 -15.63 5.17 18.22
CA ARG A 12 -16.58 5.13 17.11
C ARG A 12 -17.66 6.18 17.35
N GLY A 13 -17.71 7.19 16.48
CA GLY A 13 -18.75 8.21 16.46
C GLY A 13 -18.28 9.59 16.93
N LEU A 14 -18.94 10.62 16.38
CA LEU A 14 -18.68 12.03 16.68
C LEU A 14 -18.88 12.37 18.16
N ASP A 15 -19.86 11.74 18.81
CA ASP A 15 -20.20 11.98 20.22
C ASP A 15 -19.08 11.59 21.18
N HIS A 16 -18.36 10.49 20.90
CA HIS A 16 -17.23 10.05 21.72
C HIS A 16 -15.92 10.76 21.36
N THR A 17 -15.77 11.18 20.10
CA THR A 17 -14.58 11.89 19.61
C THR A 17 -14.50 13.32 20.16
N LEU A 18 -15.64 14.00 20.33
CA LEU A 18 -15.73 15.34 20.92
C LEU A 18 -15.66 15.35 22.45
N GLY A 19 -16.05 14.25 23.10
CA GLY A 19 -15.99 14.10 24.56
C GLY A 19 -14.56 13.96 25.11
N ASP A 20 -13.70 13.19 24.42
CA ASP A 20 -12.30 12.95 24.83
C ASP A 20 -11.31 13.14 23.66
N PRO A 21 -10.96 14.39 23.29
CA PRO A 21 -10.10 14.70 22.14
C PRO A 21 -8.70 14.07 22.24
N ILE A 22 -8.17 13.95 23.46
CA ILE A 22 -6.87 13.35 23.75
C ILE A 22 -6.85 11.87 23.35
N HIS A 23 -7.97 11.17 23.55
CA HIS A 23 -8.11 9.76 23.21
C HIS A 23 -8.00 9.52 21.70
N SER A 24 -8.72 10.33 20.94
CA SER A 24 -8.77 10.28 19.49
C SER A 24 -7.39 10.54 18.87
N VAL A 25 -6.63 11.50 19.41
CA VAL A 25 -5.27 11.80 18.93
C VAL A 25 -4.30 10.65 19.22
N VAL A 26 -4.38 10.05 20.42
CA VAL A 26 -3.54 8.88 20.78
C VAL A 26 -3.87 7.68 19.87
N TYR A 27 -5.16 7.43 19.61
CA TYR A 27 -5.60 6.38 18.71
C TYR A 27 -5.06 6.58 17.28
N VAL A 28 -5.20 7.78 16.72
CA VAL A 28 -4.70 8.12 15.37
C VAL A 28 -3.18 7.90 15.29
N LEU A 29 -2.41 8.42 16.25
CA LEU A 29 -0.96 8.26 16.29
C LEU A 29 -0.55 6.78 16.38
N TYR A 30 -1.24 6.01 17.22
CA TYR A 30 -1.02 4.58 17.35
C TYR A 30 -1.29 3.83 16.04
N LEU A 31 -2.43 4.11 15.40
CA LEU A 31 -2.83 3.46 14.14
C LEU A 31 -1.87 3.80 13.00
N VAL A 32 -1.48 5.07 12.87
CA VAL A 32 -0.51 5.53 11.85
C VAL A 32 0.85 4.89 12.07
N THR A 33 1.33 4.82 13.31
CA THR A 33 2.63 4.20 13.64
C THR A 33 2.63 2.72 13.27
N LEU A 34 1.56 1.99 13.60
CA LEU A 34 1.41 0.59 13.20
C LEU A 34 1.32 0.44 11.69
N ALA A 35 0.57 1.29 10.99
CA ALA A 35 0.44 1.25 9.54
C ALA A 35 1.79 1.42 8.83
N VAL A 36 2.64 2.34 9.31
CA VAL A 36 3.98 2.55 8.76
C VAL A 36 4.90 1.36 9.04
N LEU A 37 4.87 0.81 10.26
CA LEU A 37 5.66 -0.38 10.60
C LEU A 37 5.27 -1.57 9.73
N PHE A 38 3.97 -1.83 9.59
CA PHE A 38 3.47 -2.90 8.74
C PHE A 38 3.81 -2.68 7.26
N ALA A 39 3.71 -1.45 6.75
CA ALA A 39 4.09 -1.15 5.37
C ALA A 39 5.58 -1.43 5.11
N ARG A 40 6.47 -1.08 6.05
CA ARG A 40 7.91 -1.35 5.93
C ARG A 40 8.21 -2.86 5.95
N ILE A 41 7.61 -3.59 6.87
CA ILE A 41 7.75 -5.06 6.96
C ILE A 41 7.22 -5.73 5.70
N TRP A 42 6.06 -5.28 5.19
CA TRP A 42 5.46 -5.83 3.99
C TRP A 42 6.35 -5.68 2.75
N VAL A 43 7.06 -4.56 2.62
CA VAL A 43 8.02 -4.36 1.51
C VAL A 43 9.21 -5.30 1.59
N GLU A 44 9.69 -5.60 2.79
CA GLU A 44 10.80 -6.52 3.01
C GLU A 44 10.39 -7.98 2.77
N ILE A 45 9.20 -8.38 3.25
CA ILE A 45 8.68 -9.75 3.09
C ILE A 45 8.14 -9.98 1.67
N GLY A 46 7.46 -9.00 1.08
CA GLY A 46 6.82 -9.10 -0.22
C GLY A 46 7.79 -9.12 -1.40
N GLY A 47 9.10 -9.18 -1.15
CA GLY A 47 10.11 -9.20 -2.23
C GLY A 47 10.15 -7.92 -3.06
N LEU A 48 9.54 -6.83 -2.56
CA LEU A 48 9.56 -5.51 -3.19
C LEU A 48 10.84 -4.73 -2.85
N ASN A 49 11.88 -5.41 -2.38
CA ASN A 49 13.18 -4.81 -2.16
C ASN A 49 13.71 -4.27 -3.50
N PRO A 50 14.24 -3.03 -3.55
CA PRO A 50 14.83 -2.43 -4.76
C PRO A 50 15.69 -3.39 -5.59
N LYS A 51 16.46 -4.25 -4.93
CA LYS A 51 17.32 -5.24 -5.59
C LYS A 51 16.54 -6.36 -6.29
N ALA A 52 15.47 -6.85 -5.66
CA ALA A 52 14.62 -7.91 -6.21
C ALA A 52 13.79 -7.38 -7.39
N VAL A 53 13.22 -6.18 -7.27
CA VAL A 53 12.46 -5.53 -8.34
C VAL A 53 13.37 -5.16 -9.53
N ALA A 54 14.57 -4.61 -9.27
CA ALA A 54 15.53 -4.34 -10.33
C ALA A 54 15.95 -5.63 -11.07
N LYS A 55 16.13 -6.74 -10.35
CA LYS A 55 16.41 -8.05 -10.95
C LYS A 55 15.27 -8.56 -11.83
N ASN A 56 14.01 -8.40 -11.39
CA ASN A 56 12.83 -8.77 -12.19
C ASN A 56 12.72 -7.92 -13.47
N LEU A 57 12.92 -6.61 -13.37
CA LEU A 57 12.91 -5.70 -14.53
C LEU A 57 14.01 -6.00 -15.55
N MET A 58 15.21 -6.35 -15.08
CA MET A 58 16.31 -6.78 -15.97
C MET A 58 16.04 -8.15 -16.61
N GLY A 59 15.25 -9.01 -15.96
CA GLY A 59 14.88 -10.34 -16.44
C GLY A 59 13.75 -10.34 -17.47
N ALA A 60 12.95 -9.27 -17.55
CA ALA A 60 11.84 -9.12 -18.49
C ALA A 60 12.26 -8.69 -19.92
N ASP A 61 13.54 -8.80 -20.25
CA ASP A 61 14.14 -8.44 -21.56
C ASP A 61 13.86 -7.00 -22.02
N VAL A 62 13.81 -6.03 -21.10
CA VAL A 62 14.00 -4.62 -21.47
C VAL A 62 15.50 -4.38 -21.67
N GLN A 63 16.03 -4.89 -22.78
CA GLN A 63 17.29 -4.40 -23.34
C GLN A 63 17.05 -2.97 -23.81
N VAL A 64 17.31 -1.97 -22.94
CA VAL A 64 17.47 -0.59 -23.41
C VAL A 64 18.69 -0.57 -24.33
N PRO A 65 18.54 -0.38 -25.65
CA PRO A 65 19.65 -0.43 -26.58
C PRO A 65 20.53 0.80 -26.32
N GLY A 66 21.79 0.61 -25.91
CA GLY A 66 22.80 1.67 -25.95
C GLY A 66 23.50 2.08 -24.64
N PHE A 67 23.14 1.57 -23.46
CA PHE A 67 23.89 1.84 -22.22
C PHE A 67 24.58 0.58 -21.68
N ARG A 68 25.88 0.69 -21.34
CA ARG A 68 26.67 -0.37 -20.69
C ARG A 68 25.91 -0.82 -19.43
N ARG A 69 25.39 -2.05 -19.48
CA ARG A 69 24.75 -2.81 -18.40
C ARG A 69 25.23 -2.36 -17.01
N SER A 70 24.41 -1.59 -16.31
CA SER A 70 24.58 -1.42 -14.89
C SER A 70 23.22 -1.55 -14.22
N GLY A 71 22.86 -2.79 -13.85
CA GLY A 71 21.73 -3.03 -12.92
C GLY A 71 21.83 -2.21 -11.63
N LEU A 72 23.06 -1.79 -11.29
CA LEU A 72 23.36 -0.86 -10.21
C LEU A 72 22.67 0.51 -10.35
N SER A 73 22.46 1.04 -11.57
CA SER A 73 21.82 2.37 -11.73
C SER A 73 20.31 2.31 -11.45
N ILE A 74 19.63 1.27 -11.93
CA ILE A 74 18.19 1.08 -11.69
C ILE A 74 17.94 0.75 -10.21
N GLU A 75 18.78 -0.10 -9.60
CA GLU A 75 18.71 -0.42 -8.17
C GLU A 75 18.91 0.84 -7.31
N GLN A 76 19.85 1.72 -7.67
CA GLN A 76 20.10 2.98 -6.95
C GLN A 76 18.90 3.94 -7.01
N VAL A 77 18.28 4.07 -8.19
CA VAL A 77 17.06 4.87 -8.36
C VAL A 77 15.95 4.27 -7.50
N LEU A 78 15.72 2.97 -7.60
CA LEU A 78 14.61 2.32 -6.91
C LEU A 78 14.78 2.32 -5.38
N ASN A 79 16.02 2.22 -4.88
CA ASN A 79 16.34 2.36 -3.46
C ASN A 79 16.09 3.77 -2.91
N ARG A 80 16.13 4.80 -3.76
CA ARG A 80 15.75 6.17 -3.40
C ARG A 80 14.23 6.32 -3.27
N TYR A 81 13.44 5.61 -4.07
CA TYR A 81 11.99 5.82 -4.17
C TYR A 81 11.14 4.86 -3.32
N ILE A 82 11.51 3.58 -3.21
CA ILE A 82 10.71 2.59 -2.48
C ILE A 82 10.54 2.98 -1.00
N PRO A 83 11.60 3.23 -0.21
CA PRO A 83 11.44 3.50 1.21
C PRO A 83 10.59 4.75 1.51
N PRO A 84 10.77 5.90 0.83
CA PRO A 84 9.91 7.06 1.04
C PRO A 84 8.45 6.82 0.66
N ILE A 85 8.17 6.17 -0.48
CA ILE A 85 6.80 5.89 -0.93
C ILE A 85 6.09 4.97 0.08
N THR A 86 6.78 3.97 0.62
CA THR A 86 6.21 3.09 1.65
C THR A 86 5.84 3.83 2.92
N ILE A 87 6.69 4.73 3.40
CA ILE A 87 6.43 5.50 4.62
C ILE A 87 5.27 6.48 4.39
N ILE A 88 5.31 7.23 3.28
CA ILE A 88 4.27 8.19 2.93
C ILE A 88 2.93 7.48 2.71
N GLY A 89 2.93 6.36 1.98
CA GLY A 89 1.75 5.54 1.75
C GLY A 89 1.17 4.99 3.06
N GLY A 90 2.01 4.46 3.94
CA GLY A 90 1.58 3.98 5.27
C GLY A 90 0.96 5.08 6.13
N ILE A 91 1.53 6.29 6.13
CA ILE A 91 0.99 7.45 6.85
C ILE A 91 -0.38 7.85 6.28
N ILE A 92 -0.49 7.96 4.96
CA ILE A 92 -1.73 8.36 4.29
C ILE A 92 -2.84 7.35 4.55
N ILE A 93 -2.56 6.05 4.36
CA ILE A 93 -3.53 4.98 4.59
C ILE A 93 -3.96 4.94 6.07
N GLY A 94 -3.00 5.04 7.00
CA GLY A 94 -3.29 5.11 8.44
C GLY A 94 -4.15 6.31 8.81
N LEU A 95 -3.88 7.49 8.22
CA LEU A 95 -4.70 8.69 8.42
C LEU A 95 -6.12 8.50 7.88
N ILE A 96 -6.27 8.03 6.65
CA ILE A 96 -7.60 7.82 6.04
C ILE A 96 -8.41 6.82 6.87
N ALA A 97 -7.80 5.70 7.27
CA ALA A 97 -8.44 4.70 8.12
C ALA A 97 -8.88 5.29 9.46
N SER A 98 -7.97 5.98 10.17
CA SER A 98 -8.26 6.58 11.48
C SER A 98 -9.36 7.63 11.41
N VAL A 99 -9.31 8.54 10.43
CA VAL A 99 -10.32 9.58 10.23
C VAL A 99 -11.68 8.96 9.95
N SER A 100 -11.73 7.93 9.10
CA SER A 100 -12.97 7.22 8.77
C SER A 100 -13.56 6.49 9.99
N ASP A 101 -12.72 5.97 10.88
CA ASP A 101 -13.15 5.39 12.16
C ASP A 101 -13.69 6.46 13.13
N LEU A 102 -13.09 7.65 13.18
CA LEU A 102 -13.59 8.79 13.97
C LEU A 102 -14.96 9.29 13.49
N PHE A 103 -15.15 9.36 12.17
CA PHE A 103 -16.44 9.71 11.56
C PHE A 103 -17.51 8.62 11.77
N GLY A 104 -17.14 7.43 12.24
CA GLY A 104 -18.09 6.34 12.51
C GLY A 104 -18.72 5.77 11.25
N VAL A 105 -17.97 5.72 10.14
CA VAL A 105 -18.46 5.20 8.86
C VAL A 105 -18.87 3.73 8.99
N PHE A 106 -20.01 3.36 8.39
CA PHE A 106 -20.50 1.99 8.34
C PHE A 106 -19.47 1.07 7.67
N GLY A 107 -18.96 0.08 8.41
CA GLY A 107 -17.97 -0.86 7.91
C GLY A 107 -16.51 -0.59 8.33
N SER A 108 -16.26 0.45 9.14
CA SER A 108 -14.91 0.89 9.58
C SER A 108 -14.01 1.36 8.42
N GLY A 109 -13.14 2.33 8.70
CA GLY A 109 -12.17 2.84 7.73
C GLY A 109 -11.31 1.75 7.12
N ILE A 110 -10.85 0.81 7.95
CA ILE A 110 -10.03 -0.33 7.50
C ILE A 110 -10.85 -1.28 6.61
N GLY A 111 -12.07 -1.60 7.00
CA GLY A 111 -12.91 -2.54 6.25
C GLY A 111 -13.26 -2.02 4.85
N ILE A 112 -13.54 -0.73 4.72
CA ILE A 112 -13.81 -0.10 3.42
C ILE A 112 -12.58 -0.09 2.54
N LEU A 113 -11.41 0.28 3.08
CA LEU A 113 -10.15 0.29 2.31
C LEU A 113 -9.83 -1.11 1.79
N LEU A 114 -9.98 -2.14 2.62
CA LEU A 114 -9.79 -3.53 2.20
C LEU A 114 -10.80 -3.97 1.14
N MET A 115 -12.08 -3.59 1.28
CA MET A 115 -13.09 -3.91 0.29
C MET A 115 -12.74 -3.31 -1.08
N VAL A 116 -12.39 -2.02 -1.11
CA VAL A 116 -12.02 -1.34 -2.35
C VAL A 116 -10.76 -1.97 -2.96
N ASP A 117 -9.76 -2.29 -2.14
CA ASP A 117 -8.52 -2.94 -2.59
C ASP A 117 -8.80 -4.30 -3.24
N ILE A 118 -9.58 -5.17 -2.56
CA ILE A 118 -9.96 -6.49 -3.08
C ILE A 118 -10.74 -6.36 -4.40
N VAL A 119 -11.70 -5.45 -4.48
CA VAL A 119 -12.49 -5.23 -5.71
C VAL A 119 -11.61 -4.76 -6.86
N LEU A 120 -10.70 -3.81 -6.62
CA LEU A 120 -9.75 -3.34 -7.63
C LEU A 120 -8.79 -4.45 -8.07
N GLN A 121 -8.31 -5.27 -7.15
CA GLN A 121 -7.47 -6.42 -7.46
C GLN A 121 -8.20 -7.43 -8.37
N TYR A 122 -9.45 -7.77 -8.05
CA TYR A 122 -10.27 -8.63 -8.91
C TYR A 122 -10.53 -8.00 -10.28
N TYR A 123 -10.85 -6.71 -10.33
CA TYR A 123 -11.04 -5.99 -11.58
C TYR A 123 -9.79 -6.06 -12.46
N GLN A 124 -8.60 -5.81 -11.90
CA GLN A 124 -7.34 -5.91 -12.63
C GLN A 124 -7.07 -7.33 -13.13
N MET A 125 -7.41 -8.35 -12.34
CA MET A 125 -7.25 -9.75 -12.74
C MET A 125 -8.13 -10.08 -13.95
N LEU A 126 -9.41 -9.71 -13.91
CA LEU A 126 -10.36 -9.93 -15.00
C LEU A 126 -9.98 -9.16 -16.27
N VAL A 127 -9.51 -7.92 -16.13
CA VAL A 127 -9.04 -7.12 -17.27
C VAL A 127 -7.81 -7.75 -17.91
N LYS A 128 -6.88 -8.30 -17.12
CA LYS A 128 -5.70 -9.02 -17.65
C LYS A 128 -6.12 -10.26 -18.44
N GLU A 129 -7.02 -11.08 -17.90
CA GLU A 129 -7.56 -12.25 -18.60
C GLU A 129 -8.23 -11.86 -19.93
N GLN A 130 -9.05 -10.79 -19.91
CA GLN A 130 -9.73 -10.31 -21.11
C GLN A 130 -8.76 -9.79 -22.19
N ILE A 131 -7.65 -9.15 -21.78
CA ILE A 131 -6.62 -8.69 -22.72
C ILE A 131 -5.90 -9.87 -23.38
N GLU A 132 -5.64 -10.94 -22.63
CA GLU A 132 -5.02 -12.17 -23.13
C GLU A 132 -5.94 -12.91 -24.13
N GLU A 133 -7.25 -12.94 -23.87
CA GLU A 133 -8.22 -13.58 -24.76
C GLU A 133 -8.51 -12.78 -26.05
N VAL A 134 -8.64 -11.45 -25.94
CA VAL A 134 -9.10 -10.59 -27.06
C VAL A 134 -7.98 -10.22 -28.03
N SER A 135 -6.71 -10.20 -27.59
CA SER A 135 -5.58 -9.90 -28.47
C SER A 135 -4.30 -10.64 -28.06
N PRO A 136 -4.04 -11.84 -28.60
CA PRO A 136 -2.78 -12.55 -28.39
C PRO A 136 -1.55 -11.77 -28.90
N ARG A 137 -1.75 -10.75 -29.76
CA ARG A 137 -0.68 -9.84 -30.24
C ARG A 137 -0.40 -8.67 -29.28
N LEU A 138 -1.36 -8.22 -28.48
CA LEU A 138 -1.13 -7.21 -27.42
C LEU A 138 -0.53 -7.83 -26.16
N ALA A 139 -0.82 -9.10 -25.87
CA ALA A 139 -0.16 -9.85 -24.80
C ALA A 139 1.37 -9.90 -24.96
N GLY A 140 1.87 -10.03 -26.20
CA GLY A 140 3.31 -10.04 -26.49
C GLY A 140 4.03 -8.70 -26.26
N ILE A 141 3.34 -7.56 -26.40
CA ILE A 141 3.91 -6.21 -26.21
C ILE A 141 3.72 -5.66 -24.79
N LEU A 142 2.69 -6.11 -24.06
CA LEU A 142 2.49 -5.80 -22.63
C LEU A 142 3.26 -6.76 -21.70
N GLY A 143 3.55 -7.99 -22.14
CA GLY A 143 4.41 -8.94 -21.42
C GLY A 143 5.91 -8.64 -21.54
N GLN A 144 6.31 -7.67 -22.38
CA GLN A 144 7.70 -7.24 -22.60
C GLN A 144 7.98 -5.82 -22.05
N ALA A 145 7.04 -5.20 -21.33
CA ALA A 145 7.19 -3.86 -20.74
C ALA A 145 7.19 -3.90 -19.21
#